data_AF-A0A816EFU8-F1
#
_entry.id   AF-A0A816EFU8-F1
#
_cell.length_a   1.000
_cell.length_b   1.000
_cell.length_c   1.000
_cell.angle_alpha   90.00
_cell.angle_beta   90.00
_cell.angle_gamma   90.00
#
_symmetry.space_group_name_H-M   'P 1'
#
loop_
_entity.id
_entity.type
_entity.pdbx_description
1 polymer ?
#
loop_
_entity_poly.entity_id
_entity_poly.type
_entity_poly.pdbx_seq_one_letter_code
_entity_poly.pdbx_strand_id
1 'polypeptide(L)'
;MDSCLRTEQFFTLIVICLISFGYYYHHQSYQNSSIAYNIPDPECTGIFNICTDVDKERLGRQSIRAIHEQMDDDKDGLVQSSESTDFIKEELESTTDAVRHERFQNVNVQITFDDLRMQWQNNSVYNWTTDNVVDWLVNFAHLPQYVENFRRNQFDGRMIPRLGANEKHYISSVIHIRDVRDKRRLIIKAADLVLFGPSQS
;
A
#
# COMPACT_ATOMS: atom_id res chain seq x y z
N MET A 1 16.10 -28.06 -53.99
CA MET A 1 15.57 -26.96 -53.16
C MET A 1 15.27 -27.58 -51.81
N ASP A 2 16.19 -27.52 -50.83
CA ASP A 2 15.92 -27.92 -49.42
C ASP A 2 17.13 -27.72 -48.48
N SER A 3 18.28 -27.28 -49.01
CA SER A 3 19.47 -26.99 -48.21
C SER A 3 19.62 -25.52 -47.80
N CYS A 4 18.83 -24.59 -48.34
CA CYS A 4 18.93 -23.15 -48.02
C CYS A 4 18.02 -22.73 -46.86
N LEU A 5 16.81 -23.31 -46.77
CA LEU A 5 15.81 -23.00 -45.71
C LEU A 5 16.21 -23.50 -44.32
N ARG A 6 17.10 -24.49 -44.24
CA ARG A 6 17.52 -25.08 -42.97
C ARG A 6 18.47 -24.18 -42.20
N THR A 7 19.35 -23.43 -42.85
CA THR A 7 20.31 -22.52 -42.21
C THR A 7 19.66 -21.29 -41.56
N GLU A 8 18.62 -20.71 -42.18
CA GLU A 8 17.91 -19.52 -41.68
C GLU A 8 17.15 -19.79 -40.35
N GLN A 9 16.63 -21.00 -40.17
CA GLN A 9 15.94 -21.38 -38.93
C GLN A 9 16.89 -21.56 -37.73
N PHE A 10 18.13 -22.00 -37.97
CA PHE A 10 19.13 -22.14 -36.90
C PHE A 10 19.62 -20.77 -36.41
N PHE A 11 19.80 -19.81 -37.32
CA PHE A 11 20.19 -18.44 -36.95
C PHE A 11 19.10 -17.72 -36.15
N THR A 12 17.84 -17.85 -36.53
CA THR A 12 16.73 -17.24 -35.78
C THR A 12 16.56 -17.84 -34.38
N LEU A 13 16.72 -19.16 -34.21
CA LEU A 13 16.69 -19.79 -32.89
C LEU A 13 17.86 -19.36 -32.00
N ILE A 14 19.08 -19.21 -32.54
CA ILE A 14 20.23 -18.71 -31.78
C ILE A 14 20.02 -17.26 -31.36
N VAL A 15 19.51 -16.40 -32.25
CA VAL A 15 19.22 -14.99 -31.92
C VAL A 15 18.12 -14.88 -30.87
N ILE A 16 17.03 -15.65 -30.97
CA ILE A 16 15.99 -15.70 -29.93
C ILE A 16 16.58 -16.19 -28.61
N CYS A 17 17.38 -17.27 -28.63
CA CYS A 17 18.00 -17.80 -27.42
C CYS A 17 18.94 -16.77 -26.77
N LEU A 18 19.74 -16.04 -27.55
CA LEU A 18 20.61 -14.97 -27.04
C LEU A 18 19.83 -13.76 -26.55
N ILE A 19 18.68 -13.43 -27.16
CA ILE A 19 17.78 -12.37 -26.67
C ILE A 19 17.09 -12.83 -25.38
N SER A 20 16.64 -14.08 -25.28
CA SER A 20 16.01 -14.65 -24.08
C SER A 20 17.01 -14.84 -22.94
N PHE A 21 18.22 -15.32 -23.22
CA PHE A 21 19.32 -15.37 -22.27
C PHE A 21 19.79 -13.97 -21.90
N GLY A 22 19.84 -13.03 -22.85
CA GLY A 22 20.13 -11.62 -22.59
C GLY A 22 19.07 -10.98 -21.69
N TYR A 23 17.78 -11.23 -21.93
CA TYR A 23 16.68 -10.80 -21.07
C TYR A 23 16.73 -11.48 -19.70
N TYR A 24 17.04 -12.78 -19.65
CA TYR A 24 17.17 -13.54 -18.42
C TYR A 24 18.35 -13.04 -17.56
N TYR A 25 19.53 -12.85 -18.16
CA TYR A 25 20.71 -12.31 -17.49
C TYR A 25 20.57 -10.83 -17.15
N HIS A 26 19.88 -10.03 -17.98
CA HIS A 26 19.55 -8.64 -17.65
C HIS A 26 18.52 -8.56 -16.51
N HIS A 27 17.57 -9.49 -16.45
CA HIS A 27 16.62 -9.58 -15.33
C HIS A 27 17.32 -10.05 -14.04
N GLN A 28 18.31 -10.95 -14.14
CA GLN A 28 19.12 -11.39 -12.99
C GLN A 28 20.12 -10.33 -12.51
N SER A 29 20.70 -9.53 -13.40
CA SER A 29 21.65 -8.47 -13.03
C SER A 29 20.97 -7.30 -12.33
N TYR A 30 19.67 -7.06 -12.58
CA TYR A 30 18.85 -6.12 -11.82
C TYR A 30 18.52 -6.59 -10.38
N GLN A 31 18.65 -7.89 -10.09
CA GLN A 31 18.40 -8.42 -8.74
C GLN A 31 19.65 -8.51 -7.86
N ASN A 32 20.86 -8.36 -8.44
CA ASN A 32 22.13 -8.59 -7.73
C ASN A 32 23.05 -7.36 -7.64
N SER A 33 22.54 -6.15 -7.89
CA SER A 33 23.28 -4.93 -7.60
C SER A 33 22.97 -4.42 -6.19
N SER A 34 23.91 -4.66 -5.28
CA SER A 34 24.16 -3.96 -4.02
C SER A 34 23.15 -4.16 -2.89
N ILE A 35 23.68 -4.41 -1.69
CA ILE A 35 23.06 -4.12 -0.40
C ILE A 35 22.59 -2.66 -0.46
N ALA A 36 21.36 -2.44 -0.94
CA ALA A 36 20.75 -1.14 -0.96
C ALA A 36 20.47 -0.81 0.50
N TYR A 37 21.32 0.02 1.10
CA TYR A 37 21.07 0.58 2.43
C TYR A 37 19.62 1.04 2.47
N ASN A 38 18.78 0.29 3.19
CA ASN A 38 17.42 0.73 3.54
C ASN A 38 17.58 2.14 4.08
N ILE A 39 16.82 3.12 3.57
CA ILE A 39 16.64 4.33 4.34
C ILE A 39 15.89 3.87 5.58
N PRO A 40 16.53 3.83 6.75
CA PRO A 40 15.93 3.26 7.93
C PRO A 40 14.77 4.16 8.32
N ASP A 41 13.59 3.61 8.61
CA ASP A 41 12.46 4.41 9.07
C ASP A 41 12.88 5.10 10.39
N PRO A 42 13.02 6.43 10.41
CA PRO A 42 13.58 7.13 11.56
C PRO A 42 12.69 7.03 12.80
N GLU A 43 11.44 6.57 12.64
CA GLU A 43 10.50 6.40 13.75
C GLU A 43 10.49 4.99 14.32
N CYS A 44 11.16 4.02 13.69
CA CYS A 44 11.30 2.66 14.21
C CYS A 44 12.50 2.57 15.18
N THR A 45 12.36 1.76 16.22
CA THR A 45 13.36 1.64 17.29
C THR A 45 14.19 0.35 17.25
N GLY A 46 13.84 -0.58 16.36
CA GLY A 46 14.56 -1.85 16.21
C GLY A 46 15.94 -1.70 15.56
N ILE A 47 16.68 -2.81 15.51
CA ILE A 47 18.02 -2.85 14.91
C ILE A 47 17.92 -2.48 13.42
N PHE A 48 18.82 -1.62 12.95
CA PHE A 48 18.77 -1.03 11.60
C PHE A 48 17.48 -0.26 11.30
N ASN A 49 16.82 0.25 12.35
CA ASN A 49 15.50 0.89 12.35
C ASN A 49 14.44 0.07 11.59
N ILE A 50 14.48 -1.25 11.76
CA ILE A 50 13.37 -2.12 11.42
C ILE A 50 12.31 -1.97 12.51
N CYS A 51 11.05 -1.75 12.12
CA CYS A 51 9.97 -1.57 13.08
C CYS A 51 9.69 -2.85 13.87
N THR A 52 9.77 -2.73 15.20
CA THR A 52 9.32 -3.76 16.13
C THR A 52 7.79 -3.81 16.20
N ASP A 53 7.21 -4.86 16.79
CA ASP A 53 5.76 -4.91 17.00
C ASP A 53 5.23 -3.70 17.78
N VAL A 54 5.98 -3.23 18.77
CA VAL A 54 5.65 -2.03 19.56
C VAL A 54 5.66 -0.76 18.69
N ASP A 55 6.63 -0.65 17.76
CA ASP A 55 6.67 0.47 16.82
C ASP A 55 5.47 0.44 15.88
N LYS A 56 5.15 -0.74 15.33
CA LYS A 56 4.03 -0.93 14.39
C LYS A 56 2.70 -0.53 15.03
N GLU A 57 2.46 -0.95 16.27
CA GLU A 57 1.25 -0.58 17.02
C GLU A 57 1.21 0.92 17.33
N ARG A 58 2.32 1.50 17.80
CA ARG A 58 2.41 2.92 18.14
C ARG A 58 2.19 3.81 16.91
N LEU A 59 2.90 3.53 15.82
CA LEU A 59 2.85 4.30 14.58
C LEU A 59 1.52 4.10 13.86
N GLY A 60 0.99 2.88 13.82
CA GLY A 60 -0.33 2.59 13.29
C GLY A 60 -1.42 3.41 14.00
N ARG A 61 -1.38 3.47 15.34
CA ARG A 61 -2.30 4.30 16.13
C ARG A 61 -2.17 5.80 15.85
N GLN A 62 -0.93 6.30 15.70
CA GLN A 62 -0.70 7.70 15.35
C GLN A 62 -1.30 8.04 13.99
N SER A 63 -1.10 7.17 13.01
CA SER A 63 -1.66 7.39 11.67
C SER A 63 -3.18 7.21 11.61
N ILE A 64 -3.78 6.36 12.46
CA ILE A 64 -5.24 6.35 12.64
C ILE A 64 -5.75 7.70 13.15
N ARG A 65 -5.04 8.31 14.10
CA ARG A 65 -5.39 9.67 14.55
C ARG A 65 -5.29 10.68 13.43
N ALA A 66 -4.21 10.64 12.65
CA ALA A 66 -4.05 11.55 11.53
C ALA A 66 -5.15 11.37 10.46
N ILE A 67 -5.61 10.14 10.21
CA ILE A 67 -6.77 9.88 9.32
C ILE A 67 -8.06 10.44 9.93
N HIS A 68 -8.28 10.24 11.23
CA HIS A 68 -9.43 10.83 11.94
C HIS A 68 -9.44 12.36 11.83
N GLU A 69 -8.31 13.00 12.11
CA GLU A 69 -8.12 14.45 11.99
C GLU A 69 -8.23 14.99 10.56
N GLN A 70 -8.00 14.15 9.54
CA GLN A 70 -8.21 14.52 8.14
C GLN A 70 -9.70 14.47 7.72
N MET A 71 -10.53 13.74 8.47
CA MET A 71 -11.97 13.68 8.26
C MET A 71 -12.76 14.63 9.17
N ASP A 72 -12.18 15.00 10.32
CA ASP A 72 -12.76 15.90 11.33
C ASP A 72 -12.47 17.37 10.96
N ASP A 73 -13.34 17.95 10.12
CA ASP A 73 -13.16 19.28 9.53
C ASP A 73 -13.25 20.41 10.56
N ASP A 74 -14.17 20.31 11.52
CA ASP A 74 -14.35 21.33 12.57
C ASP A 74 -13.45 21.13 13.81
N LYS A 75 -12.77 19.98 13.89
CA LYS A 75 -11.80 19.59 14.93
C LYS A 75 -12.40 19.54 16.32
N ASP A 76 -13.68 19.18 16.42
CA ASP A 76 -14.36 18.98 17.70
C ASP A 76 -14.05 17.60 18.34
N GLY A 77 -13.36 16.72 17.60
CA GLY A 77 -13.00 15.36 18.00
C GLY A 77 -14.01 14.29 17.59
N LEU A 78 -15.05 14.65 16.84
CA LEU A 78 -16.16 13.80 16.41
C LEU A 78 -16.35 13.93 14.90
N VAL A 79 -16.06 12.86 14.15
CA VAL A 79 -16.35 12.86 12.71
C VAL A 79 -17.84 12.64 12.50
N GLN A 80 -18.51 13.64 11.93
CA GLN A 80 -19.93 13.60 11.59
C GLN A 80 -20.17 13.02 10.19
N SER A 81 -21.42 12.65 9.93
CA SER A 81 -21.87 12.11 8.64
C SER A 81 -21.61 13.07 7.47
N SER A 82 -21.83 14.37 7.68
CA SER A 82 -21.58 15.40 6.68
C SER A 82 -20.10 15.51 6.31
N GLU A 83 -19.22 15.52 7.30
CA GLU A 83 -17.77 15.70 7.13
C GLU A 83 -17.13 14.49 6.44
N SER A 84 -17.48 13.29 6.91
CA SER A 84 -17.02 12.04 6.30
C SER A 84 -17.52 11.84 4.86
N THR A 85 -18.73 12.32 4.52
CA THR A 85 -19.27 12.20 3.17
C THR A 85 -18.46 13.01 2.15
N ASP A 86 -18.03 14.21 2.53
CA ASP A 86 -17.24 15.07 1.65
C ASP A 86 -15.82 14.51 1.48
N PHE A 87 -15.19 14.04 2.56
CA PHE A 87 -13.91 13.33 2.49
C PHE A 87 -13.96 12.09 1.56
N ILE A 88 -15.00 11.25 1.69
CA ILE A 88 -15.13 10.03 0.86
C ILE A 88 -15.32 10.37 -0.62
N LYS A 89 -16.05 11.43 -0.93
CA LYS A 89 -16.28 11.86 -2.33
C LYS A 89 -15.05 12.49 -2.95
N GLU A 90 -14.38 13.38 -2.21
CA GLU A 90 -13.26 14.16 -2.72
C GLU A 90 -11.96 13.36 -2.76
N GLU A 91 -11.70 12.57 -1.72
CA GLU A 91 -10.43 11.85 -1.56
C GLU A 91 -10.51 10.41 -2.08
N LEU A 92 -11.58 9.67 -1.78
CA LEU A 92 -11.62 8.22 -2.03
C LEU A 92 -12.18 7.79 -3.41
N GLU A 93 -12.69 8.74 -4.22
CA GLU A 93 -13.27 8.48 -5.55
C GLU A 93 -14.18 7.22 -5.58
N SER A 94 -14.99 7.03 -4.53
CA SER A 94 -15.83 5.85 -4.37
C SER A 94 -16.96 5.84 -5.41
N THR A 95 -16.71 5.26 -6.56
CA THR A 95 -17.66 5.21 -7.69
C THR A 95 -18.64 4.02 -7.63
N THR A 96 -18.54 3.09 -6.68
CA THR A 96 -19.29 1.81 -6.84
C THR A 96 -20.00 1.16 -5.66
N ASP A 97 -19.87 1.56 -4.39
CA ASP A 97 -20.54 0.81 -3.30
C ASP A 97 -21.41 1.66 -2.39
N ALA A 98 -22.72 1.60 -2.63
CA ALA A 98 -23.76 2.14 -1.74
C ALA A 98 -23.62 1.62 -0.29
N VAL A 99 -23.11 0.40 -0.10
CA VAL A 99 -22.84 -0.21 1.22
C VAL A 99 -21.73 0.52 1.99
N ARG A 100 -20.70 1.05 1.30
CA ARG A 100 -19.66 1.87 1.94
C ARG A 100 -20.23 3.22 2.39
N HIS A 101 -21.23 3.73 1.67
CA HIS A 101 -21.88 4.99 1.99
C HIS A 101 -22.84 4.88 3.18
N GLU A 102 -23.61 3.80 3.30
CA GLU A 102 -24.55 3.59 4.42
C GLU A 102 -23.89 3.69 5.80
N ARG A 103 -22.62 3.30 5.88
CA ARG A 103 -21.87 3.32 7.15
C ARG A 103 -21.68 4.72 7.72
N PHE A 104 -21.41 5.69 6.85
CA PHE A 104 -21.21 7.10 7.24
C PHE A 104 -22.47 7.94 7.01
N GLN A 105 -23.52 7.41 6.37
CA GLN A 105 -24.79 8.12 6.09
C GLN A 105 -25.83 8.02 7.21
N ASN A 106 -25.60 7.22 8.26
CA ASN A 106 -26.46 7.29 9.43
C ASN A 106 -26.25 8.64 10.13
N VAL A 107 -27.22 9.55 9.97
CA VAL A 107 -27.20 10.96 10.42
C VAL A 107 -26.88 11.12 11.91
N ASN A 108 -27.03 10.07 12.73
CA ASN A 108 -26.78 10.09 14.18
C ASN A 108 -25.44 9.42 14.59
N VAL A 109 -24.63 8.95 13.64
CA VAL A 109 -23.36 8.30 13.96
C VAL A 109 -22.27 9.37 13.98
N GLN A 110 -21.71 9.59 15.17
CA GLN A 110 -20.49 10.34 15.39
C GLN A 110 -19.36 9.34 15.65
N ILE A 111 -18.22 9.50 14.97
CA ILE A 111 -17.09 8.59 15.11
C ILE A 111 -15.99 9.29 15.88
N THR A 112 -15.73 8.81 17.10
CA THR A 112 -14.58 9.26 17.88
C THR A 112 -13.29 8.60 17.37
N PHE A 113 -12.14 9.17 17.75
CA PHE A 113 -10.83 8.53 17.52
C PHE A 113 -10.79 7.09 18.07
N ASP A 114 -11.34 6.84 19.25
CA ASP A 114 -11.31 5.51 19.88
C ASP A 114 -12.20 4.51 19.13
N ASP A 115 -13.35 4.95 18.59
CA ASP A 115 -14.21 4.11 17.76
C ASP A 115 -13.49 3.66 16.48
N LEU A 116 -12.86 4.61 15.77
CA LEU A 116 -12.10 4.31 14.56
C LEU A 116 -10.92 3.36 14.86
N ARG A 117 -10.21 3.60 15.97
CA ARG A 117 -9.10 2.74 16.41
C ARG A 117 -9.56 1.33 16.73
N MET A 118 -10.61 1.16 17.53
CA MET A 118 -11.13 -0.16 17.89
C MET A 118 -11.61 -0.91 16.65
N GLN A 119 -12.29 -0.22 15.75
CA GLN A 119 -12.75 -0.80 14.50
C GLN A 119 -11.59 -1.20 13.59
N TRP A 120 -10.53 -0.39 13.50
CA TRP A 120 -9.31 -0.78 12.80
C TRP A 120 -8.66 -2.03 13.42
N GLN A 121 -8.57 -2.12 14.75
CA GLN A 121 -8.02 -3.29 15.43
C GLN A 121 -8.84 -4.57 15.22
N ASN A 122 -10.16 -4.44 15.06
CA ASN A 122 -11.07 -5.55 14.77
C ASN A 122 -11.15 -5.90 13.28
N ASN A 123 -10.57 -5.09 12.41
CA ASN A 123 -10.52 -5.35 10.98
C ASN A 123 -9.58 -6.53 10.68
N SER A 124 -9.99 -7.46 9.82
CA SER A 124 -9.17 -8.63 9.46
C SER A 124 -7.81 -8.22 8.85
N VAL A 125 -7.78 -7.06 8.21
CA VAL A 125 -6.57 -6.44 7.64
C VAL A 125 -5.51 -6.15 8.71
N TYR A 126 -5.92 -5.86 9.96
CA TYR A 126 -4.97 -5.60 11.05
C TYR A 126 -4.00 -6.76 11.26
N ASN A 127 -4.47 -7.99 11.07
CA ASN A 127 -3.71 -9.22 11.26
C ASN A 127 -3.02 -9.73 9.98
N TRP A 128 -2.99 -8.93 8.91
CA TRP A 128 -2.30 -9.31 7.69
C TRP A 128 -0.79 -9.40 7.89
N THR A 129 -0.22 -10.48 7.37
CA THR A 129 1.23 -10.63 7.23
C THR A 129 1.76 -9.79 6.07
N THR A 130 3.08 -9.67 5.96
CA THR A 130 3.71 -9.03 4.81
C THR A 130 3.30 -9.64 3.48
N ASP A 131 3.13 -10.95 3.40
CA ASP A 131 2.67 -11.60 2.18
C ASP A 131 1.23 -11.21 1.83
N ASN A 132 0.34 -11.12 2.81
CA ASN A 132 -1.03 -10.66 2.57
C ASN A 132 -1.07 -9.20 2.07
N VAL A 133 -0.22 -8.33 2.62
CA VAL A 133 -0.12 -6.94 2.13
C VAL A 133 0.44 -6.90 0.71
N VAL A 134 1.44 -7.73 0.40
CA VAL A 134 2.00 -7.83 -0.94
C VAL A 134 0.94 -8.31 -1.95
N ASP A 135 0.15 -9.32 -1.59
CA ASP A 135 -0.95 -9.80 -2.42
C ASP A 135 -1.99 -8.71 -2.67
N TRP A 136 -2.31 -7.92 -1.64
CA TRP A 136 -3.18 -6.75 -1.79
C TRP A 136 -2.59 -5.69 -2.73
N LEU A 137 -1.30 -5.38 -2.55
CA LEU A 137 -0.58 -4.40 -3.37
C LEU A 137 -0.60 -4.78 -4.86
N VAL A 138 -0.41 -6.06 -5.17
CA VAL A 138 -0.40 -6.58 -6.54
C VAL A 138 -1.82 -6.64 -7.12
N ASN A 139 -2.76 -7.25 -6.41
CA ASN A 139 -4.05 -7.64 -6.98
C ASN A 139 -5.12 -6.55 -6.87
N PHE A 140 -5.04 -5.67 -5.87
CA PHE A 140 -6.07 -4.66 -5.59
C PHE A 140 -5.57 -3.22 -5.74
N ALA A 141 -4.32 -2.94 -5.35
CA ALA A 141 -3.70 -1.65 -5.64
C ALA A 141 -3.09 -1.59 -7.05
N HIS A 142 -2.86 -2.75 -7.69
CA HIS A 142 -2.22 -2.86 -9.02
C HIS A 142 -0.86 -2.19 -9.09
N LEU A 143 -0.02 -2.40 -8.07
CA LEU A 143 1.32 -1.83 -7.93
C LEU A 143 2.41 -2.93 -7.74
N PRO A 144 2.51 -3.93 -8.63
CA PRO A 144 3.45 -5.05 -8.48
C PRO A 144 4.93 -4.62 -8.49
N GLN A 145 5.26 -3.46 -9.06
CA GLN A 145 6.62 -2.95 -9.11
C GLN A 145 7.22 -2.60 -7.74
N TYR A 146 6.39 -2.47 -6.69
CA TYR A 146 6.84 -2.06 -5.35
C TYR A 146 6.87 -3.20 -4.32
N VAL A 147 6.66 -4.45 -4.73
CA VAL A 147 6.66 -5.63 -3.84
C VAL A 147 7.90 -5.67 -2.95
N GLU A 148 9.08 -5.47 -3.54
CA GLU A 148 10.35 -5.51 -2.81
C GLU A 148 10.45 -4.41 -1.74
N ASN A 149 9.86 -3.24 -1.97
CA ASN A 149 9.87 -2.15 -1.00
C ASN A 149 9.10 -2.55 0.26
N PHE A 150 7.96 -3.22 0.10
CA PHE A 150 7.14 -3.70 1.23
C PHE A 150 7.81 -4.86 1.97
N ARG A 151 8.39 -5.82 1.23
CA ARG A 151 9.11 -6.97 1.81
C ARG A 151 10.30 -6.52 2.64
N ARG A 152 11.13 -5.60 2.11
CA ARG A 152 12.32 -5.08 2.81
C ARG A 152 11.97 -4.33 4.09
N ASN A 153 10.86 -3.58 4.10
CA ASN A 153 10.38 -2.86 5.28
C ASN A 153 9.65 -3.76 6.29
N GLN A 154 9.52 -5.08 6.04
CA GLN A 154 8.71 -6.00 6.84
C GLN A 154 7.29 -5.45 7.06
N PHE A 155 6.75 -4.84 6.00
CA PHE A 155 5.50 -4.10 6.06
C PHE A 155 4.35 -5.08 6.26
N ASP A 156 3.50 -4.89 7.26
CA ASP A 156 2.37 -5.77 7.59
C ASP A 156 1.10 -4.95 7.81
N GLY A 157 0.00 -5.64 8.10
CA GLY A 157 -1.34 -5.06 8.23
C GLY A 157 -1.37 -3.84 9.16
N ARG A 158 -0.70 -3.91 10.31
CA ARG A 158 -0.71 -2.87 11.35
C ARG A 158 -0.16 -1.52 10.88
N MET A 159 0.68 -1.52 9.84
CA MET A 159 1.29 -0.32 9.28
C MET A 159 0.48 0.30 8.13
N ILE A 160 -0.56 -0.35 7.61
CA ILE A 160 -1.42 0.21 6.54
C ILE A 160 -1.92 1.63 6.83
N PRO A 161 -2.34 2.00 8.06
CA PRO A 161 -2.75 3.37 8.36
C PRO A 161 -1.69 4.42 8.03
N ARG A 162 -0.40 4.06 8.09
CA ARG A 162 0.70 4.98 7.75
C ARG A 162 0.72 5.33 6.26
N LEU A 163 0.22 4.45 5.40
CA LEU A 163 0.05 4.73 3.97
C LEU A 163 -1.12 5.68 3.73
N GLY A 164 -2.26 5.44 4.39
CA GLY A 164 -3.44 6.30 4.28
C GLY A 164 -3.18 7.72 4.81
N ALA A 165 -2.55 7.83 5.97
CA ALA A 165 -2.22 9.13 6.55
C ALA A 165 -1.07 9.84 5.80
N ASN A 166 -0.11 9.07 5.28
CA ASN A 166 1.10 9.53 4.61
C ASN A 166 1.84 10.66 5.36
N GLU A 167 1.87 10.58 6.70
CA GLU A 167 2.55 11.55 7.55
C GLU A 167 4.05 11.64 7.21
N LYS A 168 4.62 12.85 7.26
CA LYS A 168 6.03 13.12 6.96
C LYS A 168 6.50 12.54 5.61
N HIS A 169 5.58 12.46 4.65
CA HIS A 169 5.81 11.90 3.32
C HIS A 169 6.32 10.45 3.33
N TYR A 170 5.84 9.65 4.31
CA TYR A 170 6.24 8.27 4.57
C TYR A 170 6.37 7.41 3.31
N ILE A 171 5.42 7.50 2.38
CA ILE A 171 5.43 6.71 1.14
C ILE A 171 6.67 7.00 0.29
N SER A 172 7.09 8.27 0.19
CA SER A 172 8.26 8.65 -0.60
C SER A 172 9.57 8.53 0.16
N SER A 173 9.58 8.81 1.46
CA SER A 173 10.79 8.88 2.29
C SER A 173 11.23 7.51 2.80
N VAL A 174 10.29 6.62 3.15
CA VAL A 174 10.56 5.30 3.73
C VAL A 174 10.23 4.16 2.76
N ILE A 175 9.04 4.17 2.15
CA ILE A 175 8.62 3.10 1.21
C ILE A 175 9.22 3.29 -0.19
N HIS A 176 9.82 4.46 -0.47
CA HIS A 176 10.50 4.79 -1.73
C HIS A 176 9.62 4.78 -2.98
N ILE A 177 8.35 5.14 -2.84
CA ILE A 177 7.44 5.34 -3.97
C ILE A 177 7.36 6.85 -4.25
N ARG A 178 7.93 7.26 -5.38
CA ARG A 178 8.02 8.69 -5.78
C ARG A 178 7.04 9.09 -6.87
N ASP A 179 6.51 8.14 -7.63
CA ASP A 179 5.49 8.44 -8.64
C ASP A 179 4.23 9.00 -7.94
N VAL A 180 3.78 10.16 -8.39
CA VAL A 180 2.70 10.91 -7.76
C VAL A 180 1.36 10.16 -7.88
N ARG A 181 1.14 9.47 -8.99
CA ARG A 181 -0.11 8.72 -9.23
C ARG A 181 -0.14 7.46 -8.39
N ASP A 182 0.97 6.73 -8.33
CA ASP A 182 1.06 5.52 -7.52
C ASP A 182 0.94 5.84 -6.03
N LYS A 183 1.58 6.93 -5.58
CA LYS A 183 1.42 7.44 -4.22
C LYS A 183 -0.04 7.78 -3.90
N ARG A 184 -0.70 8.57 -4.76
CA ARG A 184 -2.12 8.93 -4.55
C ARG A 184 -3.01 7.70 -4.51
N ARG A 185 -2.83 6.75 -5.44
CA ARG A 185 -3.58 5.49 -5.45
C ARG A 185 -3.38 4.72 -4.15
N LEU A 186 -2.15 4.62 -3.66
CA LEU A 186 -1.84 3.87 -2.45
C LEU A 186 -2.46 4.52 -1.19
N ILE A 187 -2.44 5.85 -1.10
CA ILE A 187 -3.11 6.62 -0.04
C ILE A 187 -4.60 6.28 -0.01
N ILE A 188 -5.27 6.43 -1.16
CA ILE A 188 -6.71 6.19 -1.30
C ILE A 188 -7.08 4.75 -0.95
N LYS A 189 -6.36 3.77 -1.51
CA LYS A 189 -6.62 2.35 -1.27
C LYS A 189 -6.34 1.95 0.18
N ALA A 190 -5.33 2.53 0.82
CA ALA A 190 -5.02 2.25 2.22
C ALA A 190 -6.06 2.87 3.17
N ALA A 191 -6.47 4.11 2.91
CA ALA A 191 -7.54 4.76 3.66
C ALA A 191 -8.87 3.98 3.53
N ASP A 192 -9.21 3.51 2.32
CA ASP A 192 -10.38 2.63 2.10
C ASP A 192 -10.30 1.34 2.94
N LEU A 193 -9.14 0.66 2.95
CA LEU A 193 -8.95 -0.53 3.79
C LEU A 193 -9.09 -0.25 5.29
N VAL A 194 -8.59 0.89 5.77
CA VAL A 194 -8.69 1.28 7.17
C VAL A 194 -10.13 1.56 7.55
N LEU A 195 -10.82 2.35 6.73
CA LEU A 195 -12.18 2.80 6.99
C LEU A 195 -13.16 1.67 6.81
N PHE A 196 -13.04 0.84 5.77
CA PHE A 196 -14.08 -0.11 5.36
C PHE A 196 -13.67 -1.58 5.45
N GLY A 197 -12.38 -1.87 5.60
CA GLY A 197 -11.88 -3.24 5.50
C GLY A 197 -11.66 -3.71 4.06
N PRO A 198 -11.29 -4.98 3.89
CA PRO A 198 -11.06 -5.53 2.56
C PRO A 198 -12.39 -5.57 1.82
N SER A 199 -12.37 -5.18 0.54
CA SER A 199 -13.51 -5.33 -0.35
C SER A 199 -13.96 -6.80 -0.35
N GLN A 200 -15.20 -7.08 0.06
CA GLN A 200 -15.77 -8.40 -0.17
C GLN A 200 -15.96 -8.56 -1.68
N SER A 201 -15.23 -9.52 -2.26
CA SER A 201 -15.39 -9.98 -3.64
C SER A 201 -16.73 -10.67 -3.84
#